data_AF-A0A1X9MKL7-F1
#
_entry.id   AF-A0A1X9MKL7-F1
#
_cell.length_a   1.000
_cell.length_b   1.000
_cell.length_c   1.000
_cell.angle_alpha   90.00
_cell.angle_beta   90.00
_cell.angle_gamma   90.00
#
_symmetry.space_group_name_H-M   'P 1'
#
loop_
_entity.id
_entity.type
_entity.pdbx_description
1 polymer ?
#
loop_
_entity_poly.entity_id
_entity_poly.type
_entity_poly.pdbx_seq_one_letter_code
_entity_poly.pdbx_strand_id
1 'polypeptide(L)'
;MTVNEEKKQSQLEQNSTTRVPKEEALLSKLIKQEAALQKLQKEKKKLQKEKDLVERNYKTITKSPMWKFSLPLRRTIAFVKKSLNALQTSLVGSKYQALKDDKQKLETLNKKLEREAIVTKQRLKASEQKAKAQADREQALLLQLEELDQAGYKNMVQEAVERGEVLSCIDQLVLQRAEHDHNYSTALKHAARLYSNKDEASRKVVYDKVLQGLKIEEIPEFIIRTAETADKLSLNQVASFKASLSLRARQRQLEAALPEWVLDDKVDAYAFVDALQVRRPWVSTEQYSFADIPKQSGIVIKPVDGAGSRGVYLVHDLSRIQDVKRSQILESWSELEAFVQADLVAGLVESDQWMLEELVLENELEHIPARDLKFYCFYGKVALILEIKRYPEVKYCWWTATGEQVKTGKYEEASFEGDGFTDEELELANKLSLEIPAPFMRIDFLKSSNELVFGEFTPKPGHYDHFNETTDRLLGEYYLEAEARLLKDLLAGKSFVPFNQLLGSQQDK
;
A
#
# COMPACT_ATOMS: atom_id res chain seq x y z
N MET A 1 9.98 -7.89 -12.21
CA MET A 1 9.56 -7.16 -10.99
C MET A 1 10.17 -5.77 -10.83
N THR A 2 11.31 -5.44 -11.45
CA THR A 2 11.97 -4.12 -11.27
C THR A 2 11.34 -2.93 -11.99
N VAL A 3 10.43 -3.12 -12.96
CA VAL A 3 9.92 -2.03 -13.84
C VAL A 3 8.64 -1.36 -13.31
N ASN A 4 7.93 -1.97 -12.37
CA ASN A 4 6.67 -1.42 -11.83
C ASN A 4 6.83 -0.75 -10.46
N GLU A 5 7.85 -1.11 -9.68
CA GLU A 5 8.22 -0.36 -8.46
C GLU A 5 8.86 1.00 -8.81
N GLU A 6 9.65 1.06 -9.90
CA GLU A 6 10.17 2.33 -10.43
C GLU A 6 9.06 3.29 -10.87
N LYS A 7 7.93 2.77 -11.39
CA LYS A 7 6.79 3.61 -11.78
C LYS A 7 5.97 4.10 -10.59
N LYS A 8 5.93 3.35 -9.49
CA LYS A 8 5.18 3.73 -8.28
C LYS A 8 5.96 4.71 -7.40
N GLN A 9 7.29 4.59 -7.33
CA GLN A 9 8.17 5.63 -6.76
C GLN A 9 8.18 6.90 -7.63
N SER A 10 8.17 6.77 -8.96
CA SER A 10 8.07 7.92 -9.88
C SER A 10 6.77 8.72 -9.73
N GLN A 11 5.65 8.09 -9.39
CA GLN A 11 4.36 8.78 -9.24
C GLN A 11 4.14 9.41 -7.85
N LEU A 12 4.77 8.88 -6.81
CA LEU A 12 4.79 9.50 -5.47
C LEU A 12 5.73 10.71 -5.42
N GLU A 13 6.83 10.70 -6.20
CA GLU A 13 7.65 11.90 -6.40
C GLU A 13 6.91 12.98 -7.22
N GLN A 14 6.11 12.58 -8.22
CA GLN A 14 5.40 13.52 -9.10
C GLN A 14 4.27 14.34 -8.45
N ASN A 15 3.71 13.91 -7.31
CA ASN A 15 2.65 14.64 -6.62
C ASN A 15 3.16 15.60 -5.52
N SER A 16 4.44 15.49 -5.12
CA SER A 16 5.11 16.55 -4.35
C SER A 16 5.53 17.73 -5.25
N THR A 17 5.65 17.50 -6.57
CA THR A 17 6.18 18.45 -7.56
C THR A 17 5.21 19.45 -8.16
N THR A 18 3.96 19.59 -7.69
CA THR A 18 3.01 20.59 -8.26
C THR A 18 2.90 21.91 -7.48
N ARG A 19 3.39 21.98 -6.23
CA ARG A 19 3.65 23.27 -5.54
C ARG A 19 5.09 23.75 -5.74
N VAL A 20 6.02 22.82 -5.92
CA VAL A 20 7.43 23.05 -6.23
C VAL A 20 7.73 23.76 -7.59
N PRO A 21 6.96 23.65 -8.69
CA PRO A 21 7.42 24.14 -9.99
C PRO A 21 7.40 25.66 -10.09
N LYS A 22 6.55 26.34 -9.31
CA LYS A 22 6.59 27.81 -9.21
C LYS A 22 7.77 28.30 -8.39
N GLU A 23 8.15 27.58 -7.34
CA GLU A 23 9.30 27.92 -6.49
C GLU A 23 10.62 27.59 -7.19
N GLU A 24 10.73 26.43 -7.84
CA GLU A 24 11.87 26.05 -8.69
C GLU A 24 12.02 26.97 -9.90
N ALA A 25 10.91 27.39 -10.55
CA ALA A 25 10.98 28.37 -11.62
C ALA A 25 11.45 29.74 -11.11
N LEU A 26 11.05 30.15 -9.90
CA LEU A 26 11.50 31.39 -9.27
C LEU A 26 12.98 31.31 -8.88
N LEU A 27 13.42 30.18 -8.32
CA LEU A 27 14.80 29.91 -7.92
C LEU A 27 15.72 29.87 -9.14
N SER A 28 15.32 29.16 -10.20
CA SER A 28 16.03 29.12 -11.48
C SER A 28 16.16 30.51 -12.11
N LYS A 29 15.09 31.33 -12.02
CA LYS A 29 15.12 32.72 -12.49
C LYS A 29 16.08 33.58 -11.66
N LEU A 30 16.14 33.40 -10.35
CA LEU A 30 17.08 34.10 -9.46
C LEU A 30 18.53 33.71 -9.74
N ILE A 31 18.82 32.42 -9.89
CA ILE A 31 20.16 31.91 -10.21
C ILE A 31 20.64 32.49 -11.56
N LYS A 32 19.77 32.53 -12.58
CA LYS A 32 20.09 33.15 -13.87
C LYS A 32 20.34 34.66 -13.76
N GLN A 33 19.57 35.38 -12.95
CA GLN A 33 19.77 36.81 -12.71
C GLN A 33 21.07 37.10 -11.95
N GLU A 34 21.41 36.28 -10.95
CA GLU A 34 22.65 36.40 -10.18
C GLU A 34 23.88 36.10 -11.04
N ALA A 35 23.84 35.06 -11.86
CA ALA A 35 24.89 34.75 -12.82
C ALA A 35 25.11 35.88 -13.85
N ALA A 36 24.01 36.49 -14.34
CA ALA A 36 24.09 37.65 -15.23
C ALA A 36 24.74 38.86 -14.54
N LEU A 37 24.39 39.11 -13.27
CA LEU A 37 24.96 40.20 -12.48
C LEU A 37 26.47 39.99 -12.21
N GLN A 38 26.89 38.76 -11.90
CA GLN A 38 28.30 38.42 -11.76
C GLN A 38 29.09 38.58 -13.08
N LYS A 39 28.50 38.21 -14.23
CA LYS A 39 29.11 38.42 -15.55
C LYS A 39 29.31 39.92 -15.84
N LEU A 40 28.30 40.74 -15.58
CA LEU A 40 28.37 42.20 -15.72
C LEU A 40 29.42 42.82 -14.81
N GLN A 41 29.56 42.34 -13.57
CA GLN A 41 30.62 42.79 -12.65
C GLN A 41 32.03 42.43 -13.16
N LYS A 42 32.21 41.24 -13.76
CA LYS A 42 33.48 40.83 -14.39
C LYS A 42 33.82 41.70 -15.60
N GLU A 43 32.85 41.98 -16.47
CA GLU A 43 33.02 42.89 -17.62
C GLU A 43 33.36 44.31 -17.17
N LYS A 44 32.68 44.84 -16.14
CA LYS A 44 33.01 46.14 -15.55
C LYS A 44 34.45 46.20 -15.04
N LYS A 45 34.93 45.14 -14.37
CA LYS A 45 36.33 45.04 -13.92
C LYS A 45 37.31 44.98 -15.10
N LYS A 46 36.96 44.27 -16.18
CA LYS A 46 37.79 44.21 -17.39
C LYS A 46 37.90 45.58 -18.08
N LEU A 47 36.78 46.27 -18.28
CA LEU A 47 36.74 47.62 -18.85
C LEU A 47 37.51 48.63 -18.01
N GLN A 48 37.44 48.51 -16.67
CA GLN A 48 38.23 49.36 -15.78
C GLN A 48 39.73 49.11 -15.95
N LYS A 49 40.17 47.85 -16.03
CA LYS A 49 41.58 47.49 -16.29
C LYS A 49 42.07 48.01 -17.65
N GLU A 50 41.24 47.93 -18.70
CA GLU A 50 41.57 48.48 -20.02
C GLU A 50 41.70 50.00 -19.98
N LYS A 51 40.79 50.69 -19.27
CA LYS A 51 40.88 52.14 -19.05
C LYS A 51 42.19 52.51 -18.34
N ASP A 52 42.53 51.80 -17.27
CA ASP A 52 43.74 52.05 -16.48
C ASP A 52 45.02 51.76 -17.30
N LEU A 53 44.97 50.82 -18.25
CA LEU A 53 46.05 50.52 -19.19
C LEU A 53 46.22 51.64 -20.23
N VAL A 54 45.11 52.11 -20.82
CA VAL A 54 45.11 53.23 -21.78
C VAL A 54 45.65 54.50 -21.11
N GLU A 55 45.26 54.77 -19.87
CA GLU A 55 45.73 55.94 -19.11
C GLU A 55 47.24 55.83 -18.79
N ARG A 56 47.73 54.63 -18.46
CA ARG A 56 49.17 54.37 -18.29
C ARG A 56 49.93 54.56 -19.60
N ASN A 57 49.47 53.98 -20.71
CA ASN A 57 50.10 54.13 -22.02
C ASN A 57 50.12 55.60 -22.46
N TYR A 58 49.05 56.35 -22.21
CA TYR A 58 48.99 57.80 -22.46
C TYR A 58 50.06 58.55 -21.64
N LYS A 59 50.21 58.23 -20.35
CA LYS A 59 51.25 58.82 -19.47
C LYS A 59 52.67 58.44 -19.90
N THR A 60 52.89 57.23 -20.42
CA THR A 60 54.19 56.77 -20.94
C THR A 60 54.56 57.46 -22.25
N ILE A 61 53.61 57.57 -23.19
CA ILE A 61 53.81 58.29 -24.46
C ILE A 61 54.09 59.77 -24.21
N THR A 62 53.39 60.40 -23.26
CA THR A 62 53.57 61.82 -22.94
C THR A 62 54.87 62.15 -22.20
N LYS A 63 55.52 61.17 -21.56
CA LYS A 63 56.81 61.33 -20.85
C LYS A 63 58.05 60.88 -21.64
N SER A 64 57.86 60.23 -22.79
CA SER A 64 58.94 59.75 -23.68
C SER A 64 59.85 60.90 -24.18
N PRO A 65 61.19 60.69 -24.29
CA PRO A 65 62.13 61.68 -24.83
C PRO A 65 61.76 62.14 -26.25
N MET A 66 61.28 61.22 -27.11
CA MET A 66 60.79 61.54 -28.46
C MET A 66 59.59 62.50 -28.44
N TRP A 67 58.76 62.43 -27.40
CA TRP A 67 57.63 63.34 -27.20
C TRP A 67 58.08 64.75 -26.77
N LYS A 68 59.24 64.85 -26.10
CA LYS A 68 59.87 66.13 -25.73
C LYS A 68 60.64 66.76 -26.91
N PHE A 69 61.25 65.98 -27.80
CA PHE A 69 61.94 66.51 -28.99
C PHE A 69 61.02 67.09 -30.08
N SER A 70 59.72 66.83 -30.02
CA SER A 70 58.73 67.43 -30.94
C SER A 70 58.16 68.78 -30.46
N LEU A 71 58.73 69.39 -29.41
CA LEU A 71 58.33 70.70 -28.89
C LEU A 71 58.40 71.87 -29.91
N PRO A 72 59.41 71.97 -30.80
CA PRO A 72 59.47 73.03 -31.81
C PRO A 72 58.42 72.85 -32.93
N LEU A 73 58.20 71.61 -33.38
CA LEU A 73 57.17 71.28 -34.36
C LEU A 73 55.75 71.50 -33.82
N ARG A 74 55.55 71.43 -32.49
CA ARG A 74 54.25 71.69 -31.86
C ARG A 74 53.88 73.16 -31.75
N ARG A 75 54.85 74.08 -31.86
CA ARG A 75 54.57 75.52 -31.91
C ARG A 75 54.04 75.94 -33.28
N THR A 76 54.45 75.30 -34.36
CA THR A 76 53.90 75.55 -35.71
C THR A 76 52.57 74.82 -35.95
N ILE A 77 52.31 73.69 -35.25
CA ILE A 77 51.03 72.97 -35.30
C ILE A 77 49.95 73.60 -34.39
N ALA A 78 50.27 74.64 -33.62
CA ALA A 78 49.26 75.39 -32.85
C ALA A 78 48.19 76.07 -33.74
N PHE A 79 48.52 76.36 -35.00
CA PHE A 79 47.56 76.91 -35.97
C PHE A 79 46.69 75.83 -36.66
N VAL A 80 47.08 74.55 -36.59
CA VAL A 80 46.34 73.40 -37.16
C VAL A 80 45.49 72.69 -36.08
N LYS A 81 45.50 73.18 -34.84
CA LYS A 81 44.73 72.62 -33.70
C LYS A 81 43.21 72.59 -33.92
N LYS A 82 42.66 73.41 -34.82
CA LYS A 82 41.23 73.38 -35.14
C LYS A 82 40.86 72.19 -36.03
N SER A 83 41.80 71.67 -36.84
CA SER A 83 41.56 70.56 -37.77
C SER A 83 41.96 69.19 -37.18
N LEU A 84 42.96 69.14 -36.29
CA LEU A 84 43.38 67.88 -35.65
C LEU A 84 42.46 67.45 -34.49
N ASN A 85 41.73 68.38 -33.85
CA ASN A 85 40.69 68.02 -32.88
C ASN A 85 39.51 67.27 -33.51
N ALA A 86 39.29 67.38 -34.83
CA ALA A 86 38.32 66.58 -35.59
C ALA A 86 38.84 65.17 -35.94
N LEU A 87 40.16 64.99 -36.07
CA LEU A 87 40.79 63.70 -36.38
C LEU A 87 41.08 62.85 -35.13
N GLN A 88 41.39 63.46 -33.99
CA GLN A 88 41.56 62.74 -32.71
C GLN A 88 40.22 62.27 -32.12
N THR A 89 39.13 62.99 -32.40
CA THR A 89 37.75 62.55 -32.11
C THR A 89 37.25 61.49 -33.10
N SER A 90 37.78 61.46 -34.33
CA SER A 90 37.48 60.40 -35.32
C SER A 90 38.11 59.04 -34.98
N LEU A 91 39.38 58.99 -34.54
CA LEU A 91 40.10 57.72 -34.35
C LEU A 91 40.02 57.12 -32.94
N VAL A 92 39.81 57.94 -31.89
CA VAL A 92 39.70 57.47 -30.50
C VAL A 92 38.37 57.86 -29.85
N GLY A 93 37.71 58.91 -30.36
CA GLY A 93 36.46 59.43 -29.80
C GLY A 93 35.25 58.52 -30.01
N SER A 94 35.06 57.92 -31.20
CA SER A 94 33.89 57.05 -31.43
C SER A 94 33.91 55.79 -30.56
N LYS A 95 35.06 55.11 -30.44
CA LYS A 95 35.22 53.94 -29.59
C LYS A 95 35.16 54.27 -28.11
N TYR A 96 35.79 55.36 -27.67
CA TYR A 96 35.73 55.77 -26.26
C TYR A 96 34.32 56.23 -25.84
N GLN A 97 33.63 56.96 -26.71
CA GLN A 97 32.26 57.39 -26.48
C GLN A 97 31.30 56.20 -26.46
N ALA A 98 31.46 55.25 -27.39
CA ALA A 98 30.72 53.98 -27.36
C ALA A 98 30.96 53.20 -26.05
N LEU A 99 32.21 53.13 -25.57
CA LEU A 99 32.54 52.47 -24.30
C LEU A 99 31.91 53.18 -23.09
N LYS A 100 31.84 54.51 -23.12
CA LYS A 100 31.23 55.34 -22.07
C LYS A 100 29.71 55.16 -22.04
N ASP A 101 29.08 55.13 -23.22
CA ASP A 101 27.64 54.92 -23.37
C ASP A 101 27.25 53.49 -22.98
N ASP A 102 28.07 52.49 -23.36
CA ASP A 102 27.87 51.10 -22.94
C ASP A 102 28.02 50.94 -21.43
N LYS A 103 29.01 51.61 -20.80
CA LYS A 103 29.12 51.62 -19.34
C LYS A 103 27.88 52.21 -18.68
N GLN A 104 27.35 53.31 -19.20
CA GLN A 104 26.12 53.91 -18.66
C GLN A 104 24.92 52.97 -18.84
N LYS A 105 24.78 52.32 -19.99
CA LYS A 105 23.73 51.31 -20.23
C LYS A 105 23.85 50.09 -19.31
N LEU A 106 25.08 49.62 -19.05
CA LEU A 106 25.33 48.51 -18.12
C LEU A 106 25.05 48.92 -16.67
N GLU A 107 25.33 50.17 -16.29
CA GLU A 107 24.99 50.70 -14.98
C GLU A 107 23.47 50.84 -14.79
N THR A 108 22.74 51.30 -15.81
CA THR A 108 21.26 51.35 -15.75
C THR A 108 20.66 49.94 -15.73
N LEU A 109 21.21 49.00 -16.51
CA LEU A 109 20.75 47.61 -16.52
C LEU A 109 21.03 46.90 -15.19
N ASN A 110 22.20 47.09 -14.59
CA ASN A 110 22.51 46.55 -13.26
C ASN A 110 21.55 47.10 -12.21
N LYS A 111 21.30 48.41 -12.19
CA LYS A 111 20.31 49.00 -11.27
C LYS A 111 18.90 48.44 -11.48
N LYS A 112 18.52 48.10 -12.71
CA LYS A 112 17.23 47.46 -13.01
C LYS A 112 17.19 46.02 -12.49
N LEU A 113 18.23 45.23 -12.75
CA LEU A 113 18.33 43.84 -12.28
C LEU A 113 18.40 43.76 -10.75
N GLU A 114 19.12 44.67 -10.09
CA GLU A 114 19.15 44.76 -8.62
C GLU A 114 17.76 45.02 -8.05
N ARG A 115 16.98 45.93 -8.65
CA ARG A 115 15.59 46.18 -8.25
C ARG A 115 14.69 44.96 -8.45
N GLU A 116 14.83 44.27 -9.57
CA GLU A 116 14.06 43.04 -9.85
C GLU A 116 14.43 41.91 -8.88
N ALA A 117 15.71 41.74 -8.55
CA ALA A 117 16.17 40.76 -7.57
C ALA A 117 15.63 41.06 -6.17
N ILE A 118 15.62 42.33 -5.76
CA ILE A 118 15.03 42.77 -4.48
C ILE A 118 13.53 42.45 -4.43
N VAL A 119 12.78 42.80 -5.47
CA VAL A 119 11.33 42.53 -5.56
C VAL A 119 11.06 41.03 -5.52
N THR A 120 11.86 40.24 -6.22
CA THR A 120 11.71 38.78 -6.26
C THR A 120 12.02 38.16 -4.90
N LYS A 121 13.07 38.62 -4.21
CA LYS A 121 13.42 38.18 -2.85
C LYS A 121 12.34 38.55 -1.83
N GLN A 122 11.72 39.72 -1.96
CA GLN A 122 10.58 40.12 -1.14
C GLN A 122 9.35 39.25 -1.38
N ARG A 123 9.05 38.93 -2.65
CA ARG A 123 7.95 38.01 -3.00
C ARG A 123 8.19 36.60 -2.46
N LEU A 124 9.43 36.10 -2.55
CA LEU A 124 9.79 34.79 -2.00
C LEU A 124 9.60 34.78 -0.49
N LYS A 125 10.14 35.77 0.24
CA LYS A 125 9.92 35.89 1.69
C LYS A 125 8.45 35.97 2.07
N ALA A 126 7.64 36.72 1.31
CA ALA A 126 6.20 36.80 1.55
C ALA A 126 5.49 35.45 1.28
N SER A 127 5.95 34.69 0.29
CA SER A 127 5.46 33.33 0.01
C SER A 127 5.83 32.36 1.13
N GLU A 128 7.10 32.36 1.55
CA GLU A 128 7.61 31.54 2.67
C GLU A 128 6.85 31.84 3.97
N GLN A 129 6.62 33.12 4.28
CA GLN A 129 5.84 33.53 5.46
C GLN A 129 4.40 33.05 5.38
N LYS A 130 3.76 33.10 4.21
CA LYS A 130 2.40 32.58 4.01
C LYS A 130 2.36 31.06 4.14
N ALA A 131 3.33 30.34 3.57
CA ALA A 131 3.43 28.89 3.68
C ALA A 131 3.64 28.47 5.14
N LYS A 132 4.52 29.17 5.87
CA LYS A 132 4.75 28.93 7.29
C LYS A 132 3.49 29.20 8.12
N ALA A 133 2.83 30.34 7.93
CA ALA A 133 1.60 30.65 8.65
C ALA A 133 0.47 29.64 8.34
N GLN A 134 0.44 29.10 7.12
CA GLN A 134 -0.49 28.03 6.77
C GLN A 134 -0.12 26.72 7.47
N ALA A 135 1.15 26.33 7.49
CA ALA A 135 1.62 25.14 8.20
C ALA A 135 1.37 25.23 9.71
N ASP A 136 1.66 26.38 10.32
CA ASP A 136 1.41 26.65 11.75
C ASP A 136 -0.10 26.54 12.06
N ARG A 137 -0.97 26.99 11.14
CA ARG A 137 -2.42 26.87 11.27
C ARG A 137 -2.90 25.43 11.10
N GLU A 138 -2.35 24.68 10.14
CA GLU A 138 -2.63 23.25 9.95
C GLU A 138 -2.20 22.45 11.20
N GLN A 139 -1.03 22.75 11.76
CA GLN A 139 -0.53 22.13 12.98
C GLN A 139 -1.39 22.50 14.21
N ALA A 140 -1.84 23.75 14.34
CA ALA A 140 -2.74 24.15 15.41
C ALA A 140 -4.11 23.45 15.32
N LEU A 141 -4.63 23.24 14.10
CA LEU A 141 -5.84 22.45 13.88
C LEU A 141 -5.61 20.97 14.24
N LEU A 142 -4.46 20.39 13.88
CA LEU A 142 -4.11 19.01 14.26
C LEU A 142 -3.99 18.84 15.78
N LEU A 143 -3.38 19.79 16.49
CA LEU A 143 -3.28 19.79 17.95
C LEU A 143 -4.64 19.95 18.65
N GLN A 144 -5.59 20.64 18.01
CA GLN A 144 -6.98 20.70 18.50
C GLN A 144 -7.74 19.38 18.28
N LEU A 145 -7.21 18.47 17.45
CA LEU A 145 -7.78 17.15 17.18
C LEU A 145 -7.09 16.03 17.98
N GLU A 146 -5.99 16.32 18.69
CA GLU A 146 -5.33 15.38 19.61
C GLU A 146 -6.09 15.28 20.95
N GLU A 147 -7.24 14.61 20.92
CA GLU A 147 -7.82 13.97 22.10
C GLU A 147 -7.21 12.57 22.25
N LEU A 148 -6.64 12.29 23.43
CA LEU A 148 -6.03 11.02 23.90
C LEU A 148 -5.44 10.10 22.82
N ASP A 149 -4.13 9.86 22.87
CA ASP A 149 -3.53 8.83 22.02
C ASP A 149 -4.11 7.42 22.31
N GLN A 150 -3.77 6.44 21.47
CA GLN A 150 -4.26 5.07 21.61
C GLN A 150 -3.94 4.47 23.00
N ALA A 151 -2.83 4.88 23.63
CA ALA A 151 -2.45 4.41 24.96
C ALA A 151 -3.36 5.02 26.03
N GLY A 152 -3.69 6.31 25.91
CA GLY A 152 -4.63 7.01 26.77
C GLY A 152 -6.01 6.34 26.82
N TYR A 153 -6.58 6.00 25.66
CA TYR A 153 -7.86 5.29 25.61
C TYR A 153 -7.80 3.88 26.23
N LYS A 154 -6.71 3.14 26.00
CA LYS A 154 -6.53 1.80 26.61
C LYS A 154 -6.46 1.87 28.13
N ASN A 155 -5.66 2.81 28.65
CA ASN A 155 -5.53 3.02 30.09
C ASN A 155 -6.86 3.44 30.72
N MET A 156 -7.60 4.35 30.07
CA MET A 156 -8.92 4.79 30.54
C MET A 156 -9.91 3.62 30.65
N VAL A 157 -9.96 2.74 29.64
CA VAL A 157 -10.82 1.55 29.67
C VAL A 157 -10.37 0.58 30.76
N GLN A 158 -9.05 0.36 30.93
CA GLN A 158 -8.52 -0.52 31.97
C GLN A 158 -8.88 -0.01 33.38
N GLU A 159 -8.68 1.28 33.65
CA GLU A 159 -9.06 1.90 34.92
C GLU A 159 -10.58 1.83 35.15
N ALA A 160 -11.40 1.95 34.11
CA ALA A 160 -12.85 1.79 34.20
C ALA A 160 -13.24 0.34 34.53
N VAL A 161 -12.54 -0.65 33.98
CA VAL A 161 -12.72 -2.07 34.35
C VAL A 161 -12.36 -2.30 35.81
N GLU A 162 -11.22 -1.79 36.27
CA GLU A 162 -10.76 -1.93 37.66
C GLU A 162 -11.73 -1.27 38.67
N ARG A 163 -12.42 -0.19 38.27
CA ARG A 163 -13.42 0.51 39.08
C ARG A 163 -14.85 -0.04 38.96
N GLY A 164 -15.12 -0.97 38.03
CA GLY A 164 -16.48 -1.45 37.76
C GLY A 164 -17.36 -0.45 36.99
N GLU A 165 -16.76 0.52 36.31
CA GLU A 165 -17.41 1.62 35.58
C GLU A 165 -17.30 1.44 34.04
N VAL A 166 -16.90 0.25 33.58
CA VAL A 166 -16.60 -0.03 32.16
C VAL A 166 -17.76 0.31 31.21
N LEU A 167 -19.00 0.06 31.61
CA LEU A 167 -20.16 0.35 30.76
C LEU A 167 -20.33 1.85 30.52
N SER A 168 -20.23 2.67 31.58
CA SER A 168 -20.31 4.14 31.46
C SER A 168 -19.15 4.72 30.65
N CYS A 169 -17.95 4.16 30.82
CA CYS A 169 -16.80 4.53 30.00
C CYS A 169 -17.03 4.19 28.52
N ILE A 170 -17.60 3.01 28.22
CA ILE A 170 -17.94 2.61 26.84
C ILE A 170 -19.02 3.53 26.27
N ASP A 171 -20.08 3.83 27.01
CA ASP A 171 -21.16 4.72 26.56
C ASP A 171 -20.60 6.10 26.19
N GLN A 172 -19.73 6.66 27.03
CA GLN A 172 -19.07 7.93 26.76
C GLN A 172 -18.22 7.87 25.49
N LEU A 173 -17.41 6.81 25.32
CA LEU A 173 -16.59 6.61 24.13
C LEU A 173 -17.44 6.46 22.86
N VAL A 174 -18.56 5.77 22.93
CA VAL A 174 -19.50 5.61 21.82
C VAL A 174 -20.11 6.95 21.43
N LEU A 175 -20.56 7.74 22.41
CA LEU A 175 -21.13 9.07 22.17
C LEU A 175 -20.10 10.02 21.57
N GLN A 176 -18.90 10.10 22.15
CA GLN A 176 -17.81 10.92 21.64
C GLN A 176 -17.45 10.52 20.21
N ARG A 177 -17.27 9.23 19.95
CA ARG A 177 -16.99 8.73 18.59
C ARG A 177 -18.09 9.11 17.62
N ALA A 178 -19.37 8.94 18.00
CA ALA A 178 -20.49 9.26 17.12
C ALA A 178 -20.55 10.76 16.79
N GLU A 179 -20.31 11.64 17.77
CA GLU A 179 -20.25 13.09 17.57
C GLU A 179 -19.06 13.48 16.67
N HIS A 180 -17.89 12.91 16.92
CA HIS A 180 -16.70 13.14 16.12
C HIS A 180 -16.92 12.70 14.68
N ASP A 181 -17.36 11.46 14.46
CA ASP A 181 -17.66 10.91 13.14
C ASP A 181 -18.69 11.81 12.41
N HIS A 182 -19.74 12.26 13.10
CA HIS A 182 -20.74 13.17 12.53
C HIS A 182 -20.14 14.52 12.09
N ASN A 183 -19.33 15.14 12.96
CA ASN A 183 -18.69 16.43 12.70
C ASN A 183 -17.68 16.34 11.55
N TYR A 184 -16.84 15.31 11.54
CA TYR A 184 -15.88 15.03 10.47
C TYR A 184 -16.58 14.79 9.14
N SER A 185 -17.57 13.88 9.13
CA SER A 185 -18.33 13.56 7.93
C SER A 185 -19.03 14.80 7.37
N THR A 186 -19.66 15.61 8.23
CA THR A 186 -20.31 16.87 7.83
C THR A 186 -19.31 17.86 7.23
N ALA A 187 -18.15 18.05 7.84
CA ALA A 187 -17.11 18.93 7.32
C ALA A 187 -16.58 18.48 5.96
N LEU A 188 -16.32 17.17 5.80
CA LEU A 188 -15.85 16.58 4.54
C LEU A 188 -16.90 16.71 3.42
N LYS A 189 -18.17 16.45 3.72
CA LYS A 189 -19.30 16.64 2.80
C LYS A 189 -19.42 18.10 2.37
N HIS A 190 -19.31 19.03 3.31
CA HIS A 190 -19.32 20.47 3.02
C HIS A 190 -18.14 20.87 2.13
N ALA A 191 -16.93 20.37 2.42
CA ALA A 191 -15.75 20.61 1.58
C ALA A 191 -15.95 20.11 0.15
N ALA A 192 -16.48 18.90 -0.05
CA ALA A 192 -16.81 18.39 -1.38
C ALA A 192 -17.86 19.28 -2.08
N ARG A 193 -18.90 19.73 -1.36
CA ARG A 193 -19.95 20.58 -1.92
C ARG A 193 -19.43 21.91 -2.45
N LEU A 194 -18.45 22.53 -1.77
CA LEU A 194 -17.81 23.77 -2.25
C LEU A 194 -17.10 23.61 -3.62
N TYR A 195 -16.76 22.38 -3.98
CA TYR A 195 -16.07 22.04 -5.22
C TYR A 195 -16.96 21.43 -6.31
N SER A 196 -18.27 21.27 -6.07
CA SER A 196 -19.19 20.63 -7.04
C SER A 196 -19.26 21.37 -8.38
N ASN A 197 -19.19 22.71 -8.33
CA ASN A 197 -19.29 23.61 -9.47
C ASN A 197 -17.92 24.17 -9.93
N LYS A 198 -16.82 23.60 -9.44
CA LYS A 198 -15.46 23.98 -9.86
C LYS A 198 -15.05 23.20 -11.11
N ASP A 199 -13.90 23.54 -11.67
CA ASP A 199 -13.34 22.81 -12.80
C ASP A 199 -13.11 21.33 -12.44
N GLU A 200 -13.18 20.48 -13.45
CA GLU A 200 -13.17 19.02 -13.30
C GLU A 200 -11.92 18.52 -12.57
N ALA A 201 -10.74 19.09 -12.85
CA ALA A 201 -9.48 18.67 -12.24
C ALA A 201 -9.47 18.98 -10.73
N SER A 202 -9.84 20.21 -10.35
CA SER A 202 -9.95 20.59 -8.94
C SER A 202 -10.99 19.74 -8.20
N ARG A 203 -12.16 19.54 -8.81
CA ARG A 203 -13.24 18.73 -8.21
C ARG A 203 -12.79 17.29 -7.96
N LYS A 204 -12.13 16.66 -8.94
CA LYS A 204 -11.60 15.30 -8.80
C LYS A 204 -10.61 15.18 -7.63
N VAL A 205 -9.63 16.09 -7.54
CA VAL A 205 -8.63 16.06 -6.47
C VAL A 205 -9.28 16.18 -5.09
N VAL A 206 -10.27 17.06 -4.94
CA VAL A 206 -11.00 17.20 -3.67
C VAL A 206 -11.82 15.96 -3.37
N TYR A 207 -12.55 15.42 -4.35
CA TYR A 207 -13.38 14.23 -4.14
C TYR A 207 -12.53 13.01 -3.78
N ASP A 208 -11.41 12.77 -4.47
CA ASP A 208 -10.47 11.69 -4.15
C ASP A 208 -10.00 11.78 -2.68
N LYS A 209 -9.72 12.99 -2.20
CA LYS A 209 -9.28 13.23 -0.81
C LYS A 209 -10.40 13.10 0.20
N VAL A 210 -11.59 13.61 -0.10
CA VAL A 210 -12.76 13.49 0.78
C VAL A 210 -13.18 12.04 0.95
N LEU A 211 -13.20 11.28 -0.15
CA LEU A 211 -13.58 9.87 -0.15
C LEU A 211 -12.62 8.99 0.70
N GLN A 212 -11.36 9.39 0.92
CA GLN A 212 -10.44 8.68 1.83
C GLN A 212 -10.85 8.80 3.31
N GLY A 213 -11.66 9.80 3.67
CA GLY A 213 -12.09 10.04 5.03
C GLY A 213 -13.58 9.76 5.29
N LEU A 214 -14.33 9.30 4.29
CA LEU A 214 -15.75 8.97 4.43
C LEU A 214 -15.94 7.45 4.46
N LYS A 215 -16.85 6.98 5.32
CA LYS A 215 -17.38 5.61 5.23
C LYS A 215 -18.31 5.48 4.02
N ILE A 216 -18.56 4.26 3.57
CA ILE A 216 -19.38 3.97 2.37
C ILE A 216 -20.77 4.63 2.49
N GLU A 217 -21.43 4.44 3.63
CA GLU A 217 -22.75 4.98 3.94
C GLU A 217 -22.78 6.51 4.10
N GLU A 218 -21.60 7.14 4.21
CA GLU A 218 -21.47 8.58 4.35
C GLU A 218 -21.24 9.29 3.00
N ILE A 219 -20.97 8.56 1.92
CA ILE A 219 -20.67 9.16 0.62
C ILE A 219 -21.93 9.83 0.05
N PRO A 220 -21.92 11.15 -0.21
CA PRO A 220 -23.06 11.83 -0.78
C PRO A 220 -23.36 11.37 -2.20
N GLU A 221 -24.65 11.30 -2.51
CA GLU A 221 -25.17 10.93 -3.83
C GLU A 221 -24.59 11.76 -4.99
N PHE A 222 -24.32 13.05 -4.78
CA PHE A 222 -23.74 13.90 -5.82
C PHE A 222 -22.29 13.53 -6.18
N ILE A 223 -21.55 12.90 -5.25
CA ILE A 223 -20.22 12.35 -5.53
C ILE A 223 -20.38 11.07 -6.35
N ILE A 224 -21.31 10.19 -5.96
CA ILE A 224 -21.61 8.93 -6.67
C ILE A 224 -22.00 9.22 -8.13
N ARG A 225 -22.95 10.15 -8.37
CA ARG A 225 -23.32 10.58 -9.74
C ARG A 225 -22.12 11.04 -10.56
N THR A 226 -21.15 11.71 -9.92
CA THR A 226 -19.93 12.17 -10.59
C THR A 226 -19.04 10.99 -10.97
N ALA A 227 -18.95 9.96 -10.13
CA ALA A 227 -18.20 8.73 -10.42
C ALA A 227 -18.86 7.88 -11.52
N GLU A 228 -20.19 7.81 -11.56
CA GLU A 228 -20.91 7.03 -12.57
C GLU A 228 -20.82 7.63 -13.98
N THR A 229 -20.79 8.96 -14.08
CA THR A 229 -20.86 9.67 -15.37
C THR A 229 -19.49 10.06 -15.93
N ALA A 230 -18.47 10.11 -15.08
CA ALA A 230 -17.11 10.45 -15.49
C ALA A 230 -16.20 9.25 -15.22
N ASP A 231 -15.59 8.70 -16.27
CA ASP A 231 -14.54 7.66 -16.23
C ASP A 231 -13.30 8.04 -15.38
N LYS A 232 -13.33 9.14 -14.65
CA LYS A 232 -12.18 9.78 -14.00
C LYS A 232 -12.26 9.79 -12.47
N LEU A 233 -13.41 9.56 -11.84
CA LEU A 233 -13.49 9.43 -10.38
C LEU A 233 -13.71 7.97 -9.99
N SER A 234 -12.66 7.38 -9.45
CA SER A 234 -12.70 6.01 -8.95
C SER A 234 -13.30 6.00 -7.54
N LEU A 235 -14.20 5.05 -7.29
CA LEU A 235 -14.72 4.74 -5.96
C LEU A 235 -13.93 3.60 -5.29
N ASN A 236 -12.75 3.25 -5.80
CA ASN A 236 -12.06 2.04 -5.35
C ASN A 236 -11.67 2.10 -3.86
N GLN A 237 -11.49 3.29 -3.29
CA GLN A 237 -11.25 3.44 -1.85
C GLN A 237 -12.42 3.01 -0.96
N VAL A 238 -13.60 2.77 -1.53
CA VAL A 238 -14.79 2.36 -0.76
C VAL A 238 -14.86 0.85 -0.58
N ALA A 239 -14.10 0.08 -1.34
CA ALA A 239 -14.07 -1.37 -1.22
C ALA A 239 -13.35 -1.79 0.07
N SER A 240 -13.95 -2.70 0.84
CA SER A 240 -13.36 -3.25 2.06
C SER A 240 -13.79 -4.69 2.27
N PHE A 241 -12.82 -5.60 2.33
CA PHE A 241 -13.08 -7.02 2.56
C PHE A 241 -13.69 -7.28 3.94
N LYS A 242 -13.22 -6.57 4.98
CA LYS A 242 -13.81 -6.59 6.32
C LYS A 242 -15.29 -6.19 6.29
N ALA A 243 -15.63 -5.13 5.55
CA ALA A 243 -17.02 -4.70 5.40
C ALA A 243 -17.86 -5.76 4.68
N SER A 244 -17.36 -6.31 3.56
CA SER A 244 -18.04 -7.38 2.81
C SER A 244 -18.30 -8.62 3.67
N LEU A 245 -17.31 -9.11 4.42
CA LEU A 245 -17.49 -10.26 5.32
C LEU A 245 -18.46 -9.97 6.47
N SER A 246 -18.45 -8.73 6.99
CA SER A 246 -19.40 -8.31 8.04
C SER A 246 -20.83 -8.27 7.53
N LEU A 247 -21.04 -7.75 6.31
CA LEU A 247 -22.33 -7.75 5.64
C LEU A 247 -22.79 -9.19 5.35
N ARG A 248 -21.88 -10.05 4.88
CA ARG A 248 -22.18 -11.47 4.62
C ARG A 248 -22.55 -12.21 5.90
N ALA A 249 -21.86 -11.94 7.02
CA ALA A 249 -22.24 -12.46 8.32
C ALA A 249 -23.64 -11.98 8.76
N ARG A 250 -24.00 -10.72 8.45
CA ARG A 250 -25.36 -10.21 8.71
C ARG A 250 -26.40 -10.91 7.84
N GLN A 251 -26.10 -11.17 6.57
CA GLN A 251 -26.98 -11.97 5.69
C GLN A 251 -27.23 -13.36 6.28
N ARG A 252 -26.20 -14.03 6.82
CA ARG A 252 -26.36 -15.33 7.51
C ARG A 252 -27.28 -15.27 8.73
N GLN A 253 -27.29 -14.15 9.46
CA GLN A 253 -28.20 -14.00 10.60
C GLN A 253 -29.66 -13.83 10.15
N LEU A 254 -29.88 -13.32 8.93
CA LEU A 254 -31.20 -13.13 8.33
C LEU A 254 -31.68 -14.40 7.61
N GLU A 255 -30.76 -15.10 6.96
CA GLU A 255 -31.00 -16.33 6.20
C GLU A 255 -30.14 -17.46 6.77
N ALA A 256 -30.78 -18.52 7.25
CA ALA A 256 -30.09 -19.58 7.97
C ALA A 256 -29.02 -20.33 7.14
N ALA A 257 -29.13 -20.34 5.81
CA ALA A 257 -28.26 -21.13 4.94
C ALA A 257 -27.74 -20.30 3.76
N LEU A 258 -26.53 -19.77 3.90
CA LEU A 258 -25.77 -19.22 2.78
C LEU A 258 -24.94 -20.34 2.14
N PRO A 259 -24.76 -20.35 0.80
CA PRO A 259 -24.13 -21.48 0.10
C PRO A 259 -22.75 -21.88 0.62
N GLU A 260 -21.90 -20.90 0.90
CA GLU A 260 -20.55 -21.15 1.39
C GLU A 260 -20.50 -21.79 2.78
N TRP A 261 -21.56 -21.68 3.58
CA TRP A 261 -21.63 -22.29 4.91
C TRP A 261 -22.10 -23.74 4.87
N VAL A 262 -22.75 -24.17 3.80
CA VAL A 262 -23.05 -25.61 3.58
C VAL A 262 -21.73 -26.37 3.42
N LEU A 263 -20.76 -25.77 2.74
CA LEU A 263 -19.44 -26.36 2.50
C LEU A 263 -18.46 -26.19 3.68
N ASP A 264 -18.85 -25.52 4.76
CA ASP A 264 -18.06 -25.46 6.01
C ASP A 264 -18.13 -26.81 6.76
N ASP A 265 -19.18 -27.60 6.51
CA ASP A 265 -19.25 -28.99 6.97
C ASP A 265 -18.33 -29.88 6.13
N LYS A 266 -17.49 -30.68 6.79
CA LYS A 266 -16.47 -31.50 6.13
C LYS A 266 -17.06 -32.65 5.30
N VAL A 267 -18.16 -33.25 5.75
CA VAL A 267 -18.78 -34.36 5.01
C VAL A 267 -19.36 -33.83 3.71
N ASP A 268 -20.05 -32.70 3.78
CA ASP A 268 -20.63 -32.04 2.61
C ASP A 268 -19.54 -31.51 1.67
N ALA A 269 -18.47 -30.92 2.22
CA ALA A 269 -17.30 -30.48 1.45
C ALA A 269 -16.66 -31.64 0.68
N TYR A 270 -16.45 -32.79 1.33
CA TYR A 270 -15.87 -33.98 0.72
C TYR A 270 -16.75 -34.56 -0.39
N ALA A 271 -18.06 -34.64 -0.17
CA ALA A 271 -19.00 -35.07 -1.21
C ALA A 271 -18.96 -34.13 -2.42
N PHE A 272 -18.88 -32.81 -2.19
CA PHE A 272 -18.78 -31.81 -3.24
C PHE A 272 -17.49 -31.94 -4.07
N VAL A 273 -16.32 -32.09 -3.42
CA VAL A 273 -15.05 -32.23 -4.14
C VAL A 273 -14.90 -33.59 -4.83
N ASP A 274 -15.50 -34.65 -4.28
CA ASP A 274 -15.55 -35.98 -4.90
C ASP A 274 -16.33 -35.93 -6.23
N ALA A 275 -17.46 -35.21 -6.27
CA ALA A 275 -18.23 -35.00 -7.50
C ALA A 275 -17.43 -34.26 -8.59
N LEU A 276 -16.44 -33.46 -8.18
CA LEU A 276 -15.51 -32.73 -9.04
C LEU A 276 -14.20 -33.47 -9.31
N GLN A 277 -14.05 -34.69 -8.80
CA GLN A 277 -12.84 -35.51 -8.92
C GLN A 277 -11.58 -34.81 -8.40
N VAL A 278 -11.73 -33.95 -7.39
CA VAL A 278 -10.59 -33.30 -6.73
C VAL A 278 -10.10 -34.21 -5.61
N ARG A 279 -8.78 -34.44 -5.59
CA ARG A 279 -8.12 -35.24 -4.57
C ARG A 279 -8.35 -34.64 -3.18
N ARG A 280 -8.78 -35.47 -2.22
CA ARG A 280 -8.87 -35.17 -0.79
C ARG A 280 -8.32 -36.34 0.03
N PRO A 281 -7.87 -36.16 1.29
CA PRO A 281 -7.35 -37.24 2.12
C PRO A 281 -8.38 -38.36 2.26
N TRP A 282 -7.90 -39.60 2.34
CA TRP A 282 -8.73 -40.65 2.90
C TRP A 282 -9.07 -40.31 4.36
N VAL A 283 -10.30 -40.59 4.77
CA VAL A 283 -10.79 -40.39 6.13
C VAL A 283 -11.58 -41.62 6.54
N SER A 284 -11.40 -42.08 7.78
CA SER A 284 -12.15 -43.21 8.30
C SER A 284 -13.64 -42.89 8.40
N THR A 285 -14.48 -43.85 8.02
CA THR A 285 -15.93 -43.77 8.23
C THR A 285 -16.33 -44.10 9.67
N GLU A 286 -15.45 -44.79 10.39
CA GLU A 286 -15.63 -45.18 11.78
C GLU A 286 -14.95 -44.17 12.72
N GLN A 287 -15.52 -44.05 13.92
CA GLN A 287 -14.92 -43.38 15.07
C GLN A 287 -14.32 -44.43 15.99
N TYR A 288 -13.17 -44.14 16.57
CA TYR A 288 -12.41 -45.05 17.40
C TYR A 288 -12.32 -44.53 18.84
N SER A 289 -12.34 -45.44 19.81
CA SER A 289 -11.63 -45.18 21.08
C SER A 289 -10.13 -45.26 20.81
N PHE A 290 -9.28 -44.59 21.59
CA PHE A 290 -7.84 -44.65 21.33
C PHE A 290 -7.29 -46.09 21.38
N ALA A 291 -7.84 -46.92 22.27
CA ALA A 291 -7.45 -48.32 22.42
C ALA A 291 -7.75 -49.17 21.17
N ASP A 292 -8.76 -48.78 20.39
CA ASP A 292 -9.21 -49.51 19.20
C ASP A 292 -8.55 -49.03 17.91
N ILE A 293 -7.72 -47.98 17.97
CA ILE A 293 -7.04 -47.46 16.78
C ILE A 293 -6.06 -48.51 16.22
N PRO A 294 -6.14 -48.87 14.93
CA PRO A 294 -5.16 -49.75 14.30
C PRO A 294 -3.77 -49.13 14.30
N LYS A 295 -2.78 -49.89 14.79
CA LYS A 295 -1.37 -49.48 14.82
C LYS A 295 -0.75 -49.58 13.42
N GLN A 296 -0.92 -48.54 12.63
CA GLN A 296 -0.38 -48.44 11.27
C GLN A 296 0.32 -47.10 11.04
N SER A 297 1.26 -47.09 10.09
CA SER A 297 1.97 -45.91 9.61
C SER A 297 1.20 -45.18 8.52
N GLY A 298 1.58 -43.93 8.23
CA GLY A 298 1.01 -43.15 7.14
C GLY A 298 -0.38 -42.60 7.45
N ILE A 299 -0.71 -42.43 8.73
CA ILE A 299 -2.00 -41.90 9.17
C ILE A 299 -1.85 -40.67 10.06
N VAL A 300 -2.91 -39.87 10.10
CA VAL A 300 -3.14 -38.83 11.08
C VAL A 300 -4.18 -39.35 12.06
N ILE A 301 -3.89 -39.25 13.35
CA ILE A 301 -4.84 -39.49 14.43
C ILE A 301 -5.28 -38.12 14.95
N LYS A 302 -6.59 -37.88 15.02
CA LYS A 302 -7.12 -36.63 15.58
C LYS A 302 -8.46 -36.85 16.29
N PRO A 303 -8.82 -35.99 17.25
CA PRO A 303 -10.14 -36.02 17.87
C PRO A 303 -11.22 -35.72 16.82
N VAL A 304 -12.39 -36.33 16.98
CA VAL A 304 -13.58 -36.00 16.18
C VAL A 304 -13.93 -34.52 16.36
N ASP A 305 -13.98 -34.08 17.62
CA ASP A 305 -14.24 -32.70 18.01
C ASP A 305 -12.96 -32.06 18.56
N GLY A 306 -12.20 -31.39 17.69
CA GLY A 306 -10.90 -30.83 18.03
C GLY A 306 -10.62 -29.50 17.35
N ALA A 307 -9.98 -28.58 18.07
CA ALA A 307 -9.56 -27.28 17.56
C ALA A 307 -8.09 -26.98 17.89
N GLY A 308 -7.45 -26.16 17.04
CA GLY A 308 -6.10 -25.66 17.29
C GLY A 308 -5.01 -26.73 17.33
N SER A 309 -5.18 -27.82 16.56
CA SER A 309 -4.27 -28.95 16.43
C SER A 309 -4.01 -29.76 17.71
N ARG A 310 -4.82 -29.58 18.77
CA ARG A 310 -4.72 -30.38 20.00
C ARG A 310 -5.13 -31.82 19.73
N GLY A 311 -4.35 -32.77 20.24
CA GLY A 311 -4.55 -34.19 20.00
C GLY A 311 -4.29 -34.62 18.55
N VAL A 312 -3.67 -33.78 17.71
CA VAL A 312 -3.36 -34.20 16.32
C VAL A 312 -1.98 -34.82 16.29
N TYR A 313 -1.91 -36.08 15.87
CA TYR A 313 -0.68 -36.85 15.79
C TYR A 313 -0.45 -37.34 14.35
N LEU A 314 0.76 -37.10 13.81
CA LEU A 314 1.17 -37.62 12.51
C LEU A 314 2.01 -38.88 12.71
N VAL A 315 1.47 -40.03 12.34
CA VAL A 315 2.14 -41.33 12.51
C VAL A 315 2.93 -41.63 11.24
N HIS A 316 4.19 -41.18 11.19
CA HIS A 316 5.09 -41.49 10.06
C HIS A 316 5.45 -42.97 10.06
N ASP A 317 5.85 -43.47 11.22
CA ASP A 317 6.05 -44.87 11.54
C ASP A 317 5.78 -45.11 13.04
N LEU A 318 5.73 -46.38 13.47
CA LEU A 318 5.37 -46.72 14.86
C LEU A 318 6.44 -46.29 15.90
N SER A 319 7.61 -45.85 15.44
CA SER A 319 8.71 -45.29 16.22
C SER A 319 8.95 -43.80 15.96
N ARG A 320 8.13 -43.15 15.14
CA ARG A 320 8.23 -41.72 14.81
C ARG A 320 6.84 -41.13 14.63
N ILE A 321 6.29 -40.63 15.74
CA ILE A 321 4.97 -40.03 15.79
C ILE A 321 5.13 -38.55 16.15
N GLN A 322 4.67 -37.64 15.30
CA GLN A 322 4.76 -36.22 15.58
C GLN A 322 3.52 -35.73 16.33
N ASP A 323 3.69 -35.13 17.51
CA ASP A 323 2.67 -34.32 18.16
C ASP A 323 2.70 -32.91 17.56
N VAL A 324 1.65 -32.56 16.81
CA VAL A 324 1.57 -31.29 16.07
C VAL A 324 1.49 -30.10 17.02
N LYS A 325 0.78 -30.23 18.15
CA LYS A 325 0.56 -29.12 19.07
C LYS A 325 1.82 -28.77 19.85
N ARG A 326 2.56 -29.80 20.27
CA ARG A 326 3.77 -29.68 21.09
C ARG A 326 5.06 -29.57 20.27
N SER A 327 4.97 -29.76 18.95
CA SER A 327 6.12 -29.74 18.03
C SER A 327 7.23 -30.70 18.46
N GLN A 328 6.86 -31.91 18.90
CA GLN A 328 7.80 -32.93 19.36
C GLN A 328 7.55 -34.27 18.67
N ILE A 329 8.58 -35.12 18.67
CA ILE A 329 8.52 -36.49 18.14
C ILE A 329 8.43 -37.45 19.32
N LEU A 330 7.46 -38.35 19.26
CA LEU A 330 7.30 -39.50 20.15
C LEU A 330 7.94 -40.72 19.48
N GLU A 331 8.69 -41.48 20.26
CA GLU A 331 9.52 -42.59 19.76
C GLU A 331 8.80 -43.94 19.79
N SER A 332 7.56 -43.99 20.28
CA SER A 332 6.77 -45.22 20.34
C SER A 332 5.26 -45.00 20.46
N TRP A 333 4.49 -46.03 20.10
CA TRP A 333 3.03 -46.05 20.34
C TRP A 333 2.66 -45.95 21.81
N SER A 334 3.44 -46.55 22.71
CA SER A 334 3.18 -46.47 24.15
C SER A 334 3.34 -45.06 24.69
N GLU A 335 4.26 -44.29 24.11
CA GLU A 335 4.40 -42.87 24.42
C GLU A 335 3.20 -42.07 23.91
N LEU A 336 2.75 -42.31 22.67
CA LEU A 336 1.51 -41.73 22.15
C LEU A 336 0.32 -42.00 23.08
N GLU A 337 0.15 -43.24 23.54
CA GLU A 337 -0.91 -43.63 24.47
C GLU A 337 -0.85 -42.83 25.78
N ALA A 338 0.35 -42.65 26.34
CA ALA A 338 0.54 -41.83 27.54
C ALA A 338 0.17 -40.36 27.31
N PHE A 339 0.52 -39.80 26.15
CA PHE A 339 0.18 -38.41 25.78
C PHE A 339 -1.33 -38.24 25.57
N VAL A 340 -1.97 -39.16 24.87
CA VAL A 340 -3.43 -39.16 24.67
C VAL A 340 -4.15 -39.24 26.02
N GLN A 341 -3.73 -40.15 26.90
CA GLN A 341 -4.32 -40.28 28.23
C GLN A 341 -4.14 -39.00 29.06
N ALA A 342 -2.96 -38.37 28.99
CA ALA A 342 -2.71 -37.11 29.67
C ALA A 342 -3.61 -35.99 29.14
N ASP A 343 -3.82 -35.94 27.82
CA ASP A 343 -4.69 -34.96 27.17
C ASP A 343 -6.17 -35.15 27.55
N LEU A 344 -6.65 -36.38 27.64
CA LEU A 344 -8.00 -36.71 28.12
C LEU A 344 -8.17 -36.34 29.60
N VAL A 345 -7.21 -36.69 30.47
CA VAL A 345 -7.26 -36.39 31.91
C VAL A 345 -7.22 -34.88 32.18
N ALA A 346 -6.44 -34.14 31.39
CA ALA A 346 -6.35 -32.68 31.49
C ALA A 346 -7.56 -31.95 30.87
N GLY A 347 -8.46 -32.67 30.20
CA GLY A 347 -9.58 -32.08 29.45
C GLY A 347 -9.12 -31.24 28.26
N LEU A 348 -7.92 -31.52 27.72
CA LEU A 348 -7.40 -30.88 26.51
C LEU A 348 -7.99 -31.50 25.24
N VAL A 349 -8.43 -32.75 25.33
CA VAL A 349 -9.30 -33.46 24.39
C VAL A 349 -10.57 -33.82 25.15
N GLU A 350 -11.73 -33.45 24.60
CA GLU A 350 -13.01 -33.50 25.34
C GLU A 350 -13.51 -34.93 25.59
N SER A 351 -13.28 -35.84 24.63
CA SER A 351 -13.73 -37.22 24.72
C SER A 351 -12.79 -38.18 23.99
N ASP A 352 -12.80 -39.45 24.38
CA ASP A 352 -12.04 -40.52 23.73
C ASP A 352 -12.74 -40.96 22.43
N GLN A 353 -12.83 -40.04 21.48
CA GLN A 353 -13.43 -40.23 20.16
C GLN A 353 -12.47 -39.70 19.10
N TRP A 354 -11.92 -40.61 18.31
CA TRP A 354 -10.85 -40.35 17.36
C TRP A 354 -11.27 -40.73 15.95
N MET A 355 -10.69 -40.03 14.99
CA MET A 355 -10.81 -40.35 13.58
C MET A 355 -9.42 -40.47 12.95
N LEU A 356 -9.33 -41.26 11.90
CA LEU A 356 -8.12 -41.45 11.14
C LEU A 356 -8.22 -40.71 9.82
N GLU A 357 -7.12 -40.10 9.41
CA GLU A 357 -6.97 -39.56 8.06
C GLU A 357 -5.66 -40.03 7.44
N GLU A 358 -5.56 -39.91 6.13
CA GLU A 358 -4.32 -40.09 5.41
C GLU A 358 -3.28 -39.03 5.81
N LEU A 359 -2.04 -39.47 6.07
CA LEU A 359 -0.91 -38.57 6.24
C LEU A 359 -0.34 -38.14 4.89
N VAL A 360 -0.62 -36.89 4.51
CA VAL A 360 -0.08 -36.28 3.28
C VAL A 360 1.31 -35.71 3.54
N LEU A 361 2.28 -36.10 2.72
CA LEU A 361 3.68 -35.67 2.81
C LEU A 361 4.09 -34.86 1.59
N GLU A 362 4.85 -33.79 1.85
CA GLU A 362 5.55 -33.04 0.80
C GLU A 362 6.76 -33.82 0.29
N ASN A 363 7.45 -34.55 1.19
CA ASN A 363 8.55 -35.43 0.84
C ASN A 363 8.43 -36.73 1.63
N GLU A 364 8.13 -37.82 0.92
CA GLU A 364 8.00 -39.15 1.52
C GLU A 364 9.32 -39.67 2.11
N LEU A 365 10.45 -39.44 1.43
CA LEU A 365 11.75 -39.95 1.85
C LEU A 365 12.26 -39.27 3.13
N GLU A 366 12.02 -37.97 3.25
CA GLU A 366 12.44 -37.18 4.41
C GLU A 366 11.35 -37.12 5.51
N HIS A 367 10.19 -37.70 5.25
CA HIS A 367 9.00 -37.62 6.09
C HIS A 367 8.62 -36.18 6.44
N ILE A 368 8.66 -35.28 5.45
CA ILE A 368 8.28 -33.88 5.63
C ILE A 368 6.76 -33.79 5.44
N PRO A 369 5.99 -33.36 6.47
CA PRO A 369 4.57 -33.14 6.33
C PRO A 369 4.25 -32.12 5.23
N ALA A 370 3.14 -32.31 4.54
CA ALA A 370 2.68 -31.34 3.56
C ALA A 370 2.51 -29.94 4.16
N ARG A 371 2.92 -28.92 3.42
CA ARG A 371 2.62 -27.51 3.74
C ARG A 371 1.18 -27.17 3.36
N ASP A 372 0.60 -26.19 4.05
CA ASP A 372 -0.72 -25.67 3.66
C ASP A 372 -0.56 -24.63 2.55
N LEU A 373 -1.44 -24.70 1.53
CA LEU A 373 -1.71 -23.59 0.63
C LEU A 373 -3.17 -23.18 0.78
N LYS A 374 -3.41 -21.93 1.16
CA LYS A 374 -4.76 -21.39 1.39
C LYS A 374 -5.06 -20.31 0.35
N PHE A 375 -5.89 -20.65 -0.62
CA PHE A 375 -6.26 -19.79 -1.74
C PHE A 375 -7.46 -18.94 -1.35
N TYR A 376 -7.33 -17.61 -1.42
CA TYR A 376 -8.43 -16.68 -1.22
C TYR A 376 -9.13 -16.49 -2.56
N CYS A 377 -10.16 -17.30 -2.78
CA CYS A 377 -10.89 -17.36 -4.05
C CYS A 377 -12.11 -16.44 -4.02
N PHE A 378 -12.29 -15.70 -5.11
CA PHE A 378 -13.34 -14.72 -5.35
C PHE A 378 -14.05 -15.06 -6.65
N TYR A 379 -14.92 -16.08 -6.60
CA TYR A 379 -15.72 -16.60 -7.71
C TYR A 379 -14.96 -16.65 -9.06
N GLY A 380 -14.10 -17.66 -9.20
CA GLY A 380 -13.27 -17.90 -10.39
C GLY A 380 -12.00 -17.08 -10.50
N LYS A 381 -11.64 -16.31 -9.47
CA LYS A 381 -10.35 -15.62 -9.39
C LYS A 381 -9.74 -15.80 -8.02
N VAL A 382 -8.48 -16.21 -7.95
CA VAL A 382 -7.68 -16.13 -6.72
C VAL A 382 -7.05 -14.73 -6.62
N ALA A 383 -7.13 -14.12 -5.44
CA ALA A 383 -6.47 -12.83 -5.17
C ALA A 383 -5.15 -12.99 -4.43
N LEU A 384 -5.14 -13.84 -3.39
CA LEU A 384 -3.98 -14.10 -2.53
C LEU A 384 -3.89 -15.60 -2.22
N ILE A 385 -2.68 -16.06 -2.00
CA ILE A 385 -2.38 -17.41 -1.52
C ILE A 385 -1.55 -17.28 -0.25
N LEU A 386 -1.97 -17.94 0.82
CA LEU A 386 -1.19 -18.09 2.04
C LEU A 386 -0.55 -19.47 2.08
N GLU A 387 0.77 -19.50 2.05
CA GLU A 387 1.58 -20.68 2.27
C GLU A 387 1.97 -20.78 3.75
N ILE A 388 1.76 -21.95 4.36
CA ILE A 388 2.10 -22.20 5.76
C ILE A 388 2.98 -23.42 5.85
N LYS A 389 4.17 -23.22 6.41
CA LYS A 389 5.03 -24.31 6.87
C LYS A 389 4.80 -24.46 8.37
N ARG A 390 4.32 -25.62 8.83
CA ARG A 390 4.04 -25.87 10.26
C ARG A 390 5.21 -26.49 11.02
N TYR A 391 6.13 -27.11 10.30
CA TYR A 391 7.26 -27.85 10.86
C TYR A 391 8.57 -27.40 10.19
N PRO A 392 9.67 -27.22 10.94
CA PRO A 392 9.79 -27.39 12.40
C PRO A 392 9.15 -26.27 13.23
N GLU A 393 8.91 -25.11 12.61
CA GLU A 393 8.27 -23.95 13.24
C GLU A 393 7.19 -23.43 12.30
N VAL A 394 6.16 -22.79 12.88
CA VAL A 394 5.09 -22.19 12.08
C VAL A 394 5.58 -20.91 11.41
N LYS A 395 5.60 -20.91 10.07
CA LYS A 395 5.99 -19.77 9.24
C LYS A 395 4.96 -19.54 8.14
N TYR A 396 4.84 -18.29 7.72
CA TYR A 396 3.83 -17.84 6.77
C TYR A 396 4.47 -17.13 5.58
N CYS A 397 3.99 -17.38 4.38
CA CYS A 397 4.37 -16.62 3.18
C CYS A 397 3.10 -16.27 2.39
N TRP A 398 2.97 -15.02 1.99
CA TRP A 398 1.83 -14.55 1.21
C TRP A 398 2.26 -14.30 -0.22
N TRP A 399 1.43 -14.77 -1.16
CA TRP A 399 1.66 -14.64 -2.58
C TRP A 399 0.48 -13.94 -3.26
N THR A 400 0.79 -13.14 -4.27
CA THR A 400 -0.20 -12.74 -5.28
C THR A 400 -0.49 -13.90 -6.22
N ALA A 401 -1.60 -13.83 -6.96
CA ALA A 401 -1.91 -14.80 -8.02
C ALA A 401 -0.90 -14.84 -9.17
N THR A 402 0.02 -13.87 -9.25
CA THR A 402 1.11 -13.86 -10.25
C THR A 402 2.41 -14.49 -9.72
N GLY A 403 2.39 -15.07 -8.51
CA GLY A 403 3.57 -15.69 -7.90
C GLY A 403 4.53 -14.70 -7.25
N GLU A 404 4.10 -13.47 -6.95
CA GLU A 404 4.93 -12.48 -6.27
C GLU A 404 4.67 -12.51 -4.75
N GLN A 405 5.72 -12.54 -3.92
CA GLN A 405 5.56 -12.42 -2.47
C GLN A 405 5.07 -11.03 -2.10
N VAL A 406 4.11 -10.94 -1.16
CA VAL A 406 3.46 -9.68 -0.79
C VAL A 406 3.28 -9.55 0.71
N LYS A 407 3.48 -8.33 1.24
CA LYS A 407 3.16 -8.00 2.63
C LYS A 407 1.71 -7.59 2.78
N THR A 408 1.00 -8.28 3.66
CA THR A 408 -0.44 -8.08 3.87
C THR A 408 -0.75 -7.39 5.19
N GLY A 409 0.28 -7.13 6.01
CA GLY A 409 0.14 -6.69 7.40
C GLY A 409 -0.20 -7.80 8.37
N LYS A 410 -0.47 -9.02 7.88
CA LYS A 410 -0.84 -10.18 8.67
C LYS A 410 0.27 -11.22 8.66
N TYR A 411 0.71 -11.64 9.85
CA TYR A 411 1.79 -12.62 10.08
C TYR A 411 3.20 -12.18 9.65
N GLU A 412 3.45 -10.87 9.59
CA GLU A 412 4.75 -10.32 9.14
C GLU A 412 5.94 -10.73 10.03
N GLU A 413 5.70 -11.01 11.31
CA GLU A 413 6.76 -11.40 12.27
C GLU A 413 7.29 -12.83 12.05
N ALA A 414 6.53 -13.69 11.39
CA ALA A 414 6.85 -15.09 11.14
C ALA A 414 6.96 -15.39 9.63
N SER A 415 7.41 -14.41 8.85
CA SER A 415 7.55 -14.53 7.40
C SER A 415 8.70 -15.45 7.00
N PHE A 416 8.56 -16.19 5.89
CA PHE A 416 9.65 -16.94 5.25
C PHE A 416 9.58 -16.85 3.73
N GLU A 417 10.66 -17.27 3.07
CA GLU A 417 10.70 -17.47 1.63
C GLU A 417 10.06 -18.84 1.31
N GLY A 418 8.83 -18.82 0.81
CA GLY A 418 8.12 -20.04 0.42
C GLY A 418 8.47 -20.51 -0.98
N ASP A 419 7.99 -21.70 -1.36
CA ASP A 419 8.14 -22.19 -2.75
C ASP A 419 6.92 -21.87 -3.61
N GLY A 420 5.87 -21.29 -3.03
CA GLY A 420 4.69 -20.82 -3.75
C GLY A 420 3.87 -21.95 -4.35
N PHE A 421 3.31 -21.68 -5.53
CA PHE A 421 2.34 -22.53 -6.21
C PHE A 421 2.61 -22.60 -7.72
N THR A 422 2.09 -23.63 -8.38
CA THR A 422 2.14 -23.76 -9.85
C THR A 422 0.89 -23.20 -10.53
N ASP A 423 0.95 -22.98 -11.84
CA ASP A 423 -0.19 -22.49 -12.61
C ASP A 423 -1.37 -23.49 -12.59
N GLU A 424 -1.08 -24.80 -12.59
CA GLU A 424 -2.09 -25.86 -12.49
C GLU A 424 -2.79 -25.84 -11.13
N GLU A 425 -2.04 -25.58 -10.05
CA GLU A 425 -2.55 -25.43 -8.68
C GLU A 425 -3.48 -24.22 -8.57
N LEU A 426 -3.09 -23.08 -9.16
CA LEU A 426 -3.91 -21.87 -9.24
C LEU A 426 -5.20 -22.12 -10.04
N GLU A 427 -5.09 -22.80 -11.18
CA GLU A 427 -6.23 -23.07 -12.06
C GLU A 427 -7.21 -24.05 -11.43
N LEU A 428 -6.73 -25.04 -10.67
CA LEU A 428 -7.59 -25.92 -9.88
C LEU A 428 -8.42 -25.12 -8.87
N ALA A 429 -7.79 -24.22 -8.11
CA ALA A 429 -8.48 -23.38 -7.13
C ALA A 429 -9.50 -22.43 -7.80
N ASN A 430 -9.16 -21.85 -8.95
CA ASN A 430 -10.08 -21.02 -9.75
C ASN A 430 -11.31 -21.84 -10.17
N LYS A 431 -11.11 -23.01 -10.80
CA LYS A 431 -12.18 -23.90 -11.27
C LYS A 431 -13.08 -24.35 -10.13
N LEU A 432 -12.50 -24.79 -9.02
CA LEU A 432 -13.27 -25.24 -7.86
C LEU A 432 -14.15 -24.12 -7.30
N SER A 433 -13.61 -22.89 -7.22
CA SER A 433 -14.37 -21.73 -6.75
C SER A 433 -15.51 -21.29 -7.68
N LEU A 434 -15.46 -21.63 -8.98
CA LEU A 434 -16.53 -21.35 -9.94
C LEU A 434 -17.75 -22.27 -9.77
N GLU A 435 -17.59 -23.40 -9.08
CA GLU A 435 -18.66 -24.36 -8.81
C GLU A 435 -19.39 -24.07 -7.50
N ILE A 436 -18.95 -23.05 -6.75
CA ILE A 436 -19.56 -22.60 -5.50
C ILE A 436 -20.37 -21.33 -5.77
N PRO A 437 -21.69 -21.29 -5.48
CA PRO A 437 -22.51 -20.10 -5.71
C PRO A 437 -22.33 -19.05 -4.59
N ALA A 438 -21.08 -18.65 -4.34
CA ALA A 438 -20.71 -17.65 -3.35
C ALA A 438 -19.62 -16.71 -3.91
N PRO A 439 -19.64 -15.42 -3.55
CA PRO A 439 -18.66 -14.46 -4.05
C PRO A 439 -17.25 -14.71 -3.51
N PHE A 440 -17.13 -15.31 -2.33
CA PHE A 440 -15.85 -15.59 -1.69
C PHE A 440 -15.87 -16.95 -1.00
N MET A 441 -14.77 -17.67 -1.15
CA MET A 441 -14.45 -18.88 -0.40
C MET A 441 -12.94 -18.99 -0.26
N ARG A 442 -12.41 -19.20 0.94
CA ARG A 442 -11.03 -19.65 1.08
C ARG A 442 -10.99 -21.16 0.90
N ILE A 443 -10.11 -21.65 0.03
CA ILE A 443 -9.94 -23.08 -0.22
C ILE A 443 -8.55 -23.47 0.27
N ASP A 444 -8.52 -24.42 1.20
CA ASP A 444 -7.29 -24.86 1.86
C ASP A 444 -6.88 -26.21 1.26
N PHE A 445 -5.62 -26.31 0.85
CA PHE A 445 -5.00 -27.53 0.33
C PHE A 445 -3.76 -27.89 1.15
N LEU A 446 -3.44 -29.16 1.16
CA LEU A 446 -2.14 -29.71 1.52
C LEU A 446 -1.34 -29.91 0.23
N LYS A 447 -0.15 -29.34 0.15
CA LYS A 447 0.75 -29.53 -0.99
C LYS A 447 1.67 -30.73 -0.75
N SER A 448 1.37 -31.82 -1.45
CA SER A 448 2.22 -33.01 -1.47
C SER A 448 3.39 -32.82 -2.45
N SER A 449 4.22 -33.87 -2.62
CA SER A 449 5.28 -33.90 -3.63
C SER A 449 4.76 -33.74 -5.07
N ASN A 450 3.54 -34.21 -5.36
CA ASN A 450 3.08 -34.40 -6.74
C ASN A 450 1.73 -33.73 -7.05
N GLU A 451 0.92 -33.43 -6.04
CA GLU A 451 -0.43 -32.89 -6.23
C GLU A 451 -0.92 -32.05 -5.05
N LEU A 452 -1.96 -31.23 -5.28
CA LEU A 452 -2.73 -30.63 -4.20
C LEU A 452 -3.78 -31.61 -3.69
N VAL A 453 -3.84 -31.72 -2.37
CA VAL A 453 -4.83 -32.52 -1.67
C VAL A 453 -5.77 -31.56 -0.92
N PHE A 454 -7.05 -31.54 -1.28
CA PHE A 454 -8.07 -30.68 -0.68
C PHE A 454 -8.17 -30.92 0.82
N GLY A 455 -8.05 -29.85 1.61
CA GLY A 455 -8.19 -29.89 3.07
C GLY A 455 -9.59 -29.47 3.51
N GLU A 456 -9.93 -28.19 3.30
CA GLU A 456 -11.20 -27.63 3.74
C GLU A 456 -11.63 -26.41 2.93
N PHE A 457 -12.93 -26.11 2.97
CA PHE A 457 -13.46 -24.81 2.63
C PHE A 457 -13.55 -23.95 3.88
N THR A 458 -13.32 -22.65 3.76
CA THR A 458 -13.46 -21.71 4.87
C THR A 458 -14.19 -20.45 4.40
N PRO A 459 -15.50 -20.31 4.69
CA PRO A 459 -16.29 -19.16 4.26
C PRO A 459 -15.88 -17.87 4.98
N LYS A 460 -15.34 -17.98 6.21
CA LYS A 460 -14.89 -16.84 7.02
C LYS A 460 -13.49 -17.09 7.58
N PRO A 461 -12.42 -16.60 6.92
CA PRO A 461 -11.05 -16.80 7.40
C PRO A 461 -10.84 -16.10 8.75
N GLY A 462 -10.23 -16.77 9.71
CA GLY A 462 -9.91 -16.15 11.02
C GLY A 462 -8.97 -14.93 10.91
N HIS A 463 -9.14 -13.96 11.81
CA HIS A 463 -8.34 -12.73 11.90
C HIS A 463 -8.26 -11.95 10.56
N TYR A 464 -9.36 -11.84 9.82
CA TYR A 464 -9.39 -11.05 8.59
C TYR A 464 -9.28 -9.54 8.86
N ASP A 465 -9.56 -9.12 10.09
CA ASP A 465 -9.42 -7.75 10.59
C ASP A 465 -7.94 -7.30 10.72
N HIS A 466 -6.98 -8.23 10.71
CA HIS A 466 -5.54 -7.93 10.77
C HIS A 466 -4.93 -7.50 9.43
N PHE A 467 -5.64 -7.64 8.30
CA PHE A 467 -5.12 -7.12 7.03
C PHE A 467 -4.92 -5.61 7.09
N ASN A 468 -3.81 -5.13 6.54
CA ASN A 468 -3.59 -3.69 6.37
C ASN A 468 -4.62 -3.10 5.41
N GLU A 469 -4.78 -1.77 5.42
CA GLU A 469 -5.80 -1.07 4.62
C GLU A 469 -5.66 -1.33 3.11
N THR A 470 -4.43 -1.44 2.60
CA THR A 470 -4.19 -1.69 1.18
C THR A 470 -4.67 -3.08 0.77
N THR A 471 -4.38 -4.11 1.58
CA THR A 471 -4.82 -5.48 1.33
C THR A 471 -6.33 -5.64 1.55
N ASP A 472 -6.89 -5.02 2.60
CA ASP A 472 -8.33 -5.04 2.85
C ASP A 472 -9.13 -4.47 1.66
N ARG A 473 -8.66 -3.36 1.10
CA ARG A 473 -9.25 -2.75 -0.09
C ARG A 473 -9.11 -3.63 -1.32
N LEU A 474 -7.92 -4.18 -1.56
CA LEU A 474 -7.67 -5.10 -2.68
C LEU A 474 -8.66 -6.28 -2.63
N LEU A 475 -8.76 -6.95 -1.49
CA LEU A 475 -9.66 -8.09 -1.33
C LEU A 475 -11.13 -7.67 -1.42
N GLY A 476 -11.47 -6.45 -0.98
CA GLY A 476 -12.80 -5.87 -1.12
C GLY A 476 -13.20 -5.71 -2.60
N GLU A 477 -12.28 -5.23 -3.44
CA GLU A 477 -12.50 -5.11 -4.89
C GLU A 477 -12.76 -6.48 -5.53
N TYR A 478 -11.92 -7.46 -5.21
CA TYR A 478 -12.12 -8.83 -5.69
C TYR A 478 -13.49 -9.39 -5.27
N TYR A 479 -13.95 -9.07 -4.05
CA TYR A 479 -15.27 -9.45 -3.57
C TYR A 479 -16.39 -8.84 -4.40
N LEU A 480 -16.38 -7.51 -4.59
CA LEU A 480 -17.41 -6.81 -5.36
C LEU A 480 -17.43 -7.26 -6.82
N GLU A 481 -16.27 -7.46 -7.44
CA GLU A 481 -16.20 -8.01 -8.79
C GLU A 481 -16.75 -9.45 -8.86
N ALA A 482 -16.51 -10.26 -7.83
CA ALA A 482 -17.00 -11.63 -7.75
C ALA A 482 -18.52 -11.68 -7.61
N GLU A 483 -19.11 -10.82 -6.77
CA GLU A 483 -20.57 -10.67 -6.69
C GLU A 483 -21.17 -10.30 -8.04
N ALA A 484 -20.57 -9.34 -8.76
CA ALA A 484 -21.03 -8.95 -10.09
C ALA A 484 -20.94 -10.10 -11.11
N ARG A 485 -19.84 -10.87 -11.11
CA ARG A 485 -19.68 -12.06 -11.97
C ARG A 485 -20.71 -13.15 -11.63
N LEU A 486 -20.86 -13.48 -10.35
CA LEU A 486 -21.80 -14.48 -9.85
C LEU A 486 -23.24 -14.12 -10.23
N LEU A 487 -23.64 -12.87 -10.00
CA LEU A 487 -24.97 -12.40 -10.37
C LEU A 487 -25.22 -12.51 -11.88
N LYS A 488 -24.22 -12.14 -12.70
CA LYS A 488 -24.30 -12.27 -14.16
C LYS A 488 -24.49 -13.72 -14.59
N ASP A 489 -23.72 -14.64 -14.01
CA ASP A 489 -23.83 -16.07 -14.32
C ASP A 489 -25.18 -16.65 -13.90
N LEU A 490 -25.68 -16.28 -12.72
CA LEU A 490 -27.01 -16.67 -12.24
C LEU A 490 -28.12 -16.18 -13.19
N LEU A 491 -28.05 -14.91 -13.62
CA LEU A 491 -29.00 -14.34 -14.58
C LEU A 491 -28.89 -14.97 -15.98
N ALA A 492 -27.71 -15.47 -16.35
CA ALA A 492 -27.49 -16.23 -17.58
C ALA A 492 -27.94 -17.69 -17.47
N GLY A 493 -28.44 -18.12 -16.31
CA GLY A 493 -28.94 -19.48 -16.08
C GLY A 493 -27.85 -20.51 -15.81
N LYS A 494 -26.66 -20.09 -15.36
CA LYS A 494 -25.62 -21.04 -14.93
C LYS A 494 -26.17 -21.91 -13.81
N SER A 495 -26.07 -23.22 -13.98
CA SER A 495 -26.41 -24.20 -12.95
C SER A 495 -25.14 -24.66 -12.23
N PHE A 496 -25.15 -24.59 -10.91
CA PHE A 496 -24.10 -25.13 -10.04
C PHE A 496 -24.38 -26.61 -9.76
N VAL A 497 -24.23 -27.45 -10.79
CA VAL A 497 -24.69 -28.86 -10.75
C VAL A 497 -24.12 -29.63 -9.55
N PRO A 498 -22.79 -29.61 -9.27
CA PRO A 498 -22.24 -30.34 -8.12
C PRO A 498 -22.81 -29.84 -6.79
N PHE A 499 -22.97 -28.53 -6.65
CA PHE A 499 -23.54 -27.91 -5.46
C PHE A 499 -25.03 -28.26 -5.27
N ASN A 500 -25.81 -28.25 -6.35
CA ASN A 500 -27.24 -28.58 -6.32
C ASN A 500 -27.47 -30.07 -6.00
N GLN A 501 -26.60 -30.96 -6.48
CA GLN A 501 -26.64 -32.39 -6.14
C GLN A 501 -26.39 -32.62 -4.65
N LEU A 502 -25.45 -31.88 -4.07
CA LEU A 502 -25.20 -31.90 -2.62
C LEU A 502 -26.46 -31.50 -1.84
N LEU A 503 -27.09 -30.36 -2.21
CA LEU A 503 -28.31 -29.89 -1.55
C LEU A 503 -29.48 -30.86 -1.69
N GLY A 504 -29.66 -31.47 -2.86
CA GLY A 504 -30.70 -32.49 -3.06
C GLY A 504 -30.49 -33.70 -2.16
N SER A 505 -29.24 -34.14 -1.99
CA SER A 505 -28.88 -35.27 -1.12
C SER A 505 -29.12 -35.00 0.37
N GLN A 506 -29.19 -33.73 0.79
CA GLN A 506 -29.53 -33.35 2.16
C GLN A 506 -31.03 -33.36 2.43
N GLN A 507 -31.87 -33.13 1.40
CA GLN A 507 -33.33 -33.14 1.56
C GLN A 507 -33.88 -34.56 1.71
N ASP A 508 -33.14 -35.56 1.22
CA ASP A 508 -33.50 -36.98 1.31
C ASP A 508 -33.03 -37.64 2.63
N LYS A 509 -32.23 -36.95 3.45
CA LYS A 509 -31.80 -37.39 4.79
C LYS A 509 -32.72 -36.82 5.86
#